data_AF-A0A2P7QIU6-F1
#
_entry.id   AF-A0A2P7QIU6-F1
#
_cell.length_a   1.000
_cell.length_b   1.000
_cell.length_c   1.000
_cell.angle_alpha   90.00
_cell.angle_beta   90.00
_cell.angle_gamma   90.00
#
_symmetry.space_group_name_H-M   'P 1'
#
loop_
_entity.id
_entity.type
_entity.pdbx_description
1 polymer ?
#
loop_
_entity_poly.entity_id
_entity_poly.type
_entity_poly.pdbx_seq_one_letter_code
_entity_poly.pdbx_strand_id
1 'polypeptide(L)'
;MKAYGISPVIDLADPEDSRVQACISLVTDIVCQALRARGDCFHYAVDWRDPGGPEWSTCTEDLAKPQVHTLSDPREIARLVRMSVDPFSGKAAIIRSIATCRAVTFGYDGQAFLCLRHEDDPPTSSDPSLVTTEDRSDLLADTDYFDGFLPAN
;
A
#
# COMPACT_ATOMS: atom_id res chain seq x y z
N MET A 1 17.57 2.12 -1.00
CA MET A 1 16.14 2.07 -1.35
C MET A 1 15.71 3.43 -1.86
N LYS A 2 14.62 3.50 -2.62
CA LYS A 2 13.95 4.75 -3.00
C LYS A 2 12.50 4.68 -2.54
N ALA A 3 11.90 5.81 -2.19
CA ALA A 3 10.47 5.85 -1.91
C ALA A 3 9.74 6.71 -2.94
N TYR A 4 8.51 6.31 -3.26
CA TYR A 4 7.64 7.02 -4.19
C TYR A 4 6.25 7.16 -3.59
N GLY A 5 5.70 8.37 -3.68
CA GLY A 5 4.29 8.62 -3.41
C GLY A 5 3.46 8.43 -4.67
N ILE A 6 2.34 7.74 -4.55
CA ILE A 6 1.30 7.61 -5.57
C ILE A 6 0.05 8.26 -4.99
N SER A 7 -0.45 9.31 -5.64
CA SER A 7 -1.54 10.12 -5.10
C SER A 7 -2.62 10.37 -6.13
N PRO A 8 -3.91 10.23 -5.76
CA PRO A 8 -5.00 10.77 -6.56
C PRO A 8 -4.83 12.27 -6.79
N VAL A 9 -5.16 12.75 -7.99
CA VAL A 9 -5.26 14.19 -8.29
C VAL A 9 -6.71 14.67 -8.32
N ILE A 10 -7.65 13.76 -8.08
CA ILE A 10 -9.08 14.01 -8.00
C ILE A 10 -9.55 13.80 -6.57
N ASP A 11 -10.69 14.41 -6.24
CA ASP A 11 -11.38 14.16 -4.97
C ASP A 11 -12.07 12.79 -4.99
N LEU A 12 -11.85 11.98 -3.95
CA LEU A 12 -12.44 10.64 -3.79
C LEU A 12 -13.66 10.72 -2.85
N ALA A 13 -14.64 11.56 -3.20
CA ALA A 13 -15.80 11.83 -2.35
C ALA A 13 -17.02 10.92 -2.59
N ASP A 14 -17.17 10.37 -3.81
CA ASP A 14 -18.31 9.54 -4.19
C ASP A 14 -17.84 8.14 -4.67
N PRO A 15 -18.15 7.05 -3.94
CA PRO A 15 -17.77 5.71 -4.34
C PRO A 15 -18.44 5.26 -5.64
N GLU A 16 -19.57 5.83 -6.03
CA GLU A 16 -20.29 5.45 -7.25
C GLU A 16 -19.77 6.20 -8.50
N ASP A 17 -18.90 7.20 -8.34
CA ASP A 17 -18.30 7.90 -9.47
C ASP A 17 -17.30 6.99 -10.20
N SER A 18 -17.58 6.76 -11.48
CA SER A 18 -16.70 6.03 -12.41
C SER A 18 -15.25 6.52 -12.43
N ARG A 19 -15.00 7.84 -12.24
CA ARG A 19 -13.64 8.41 -12.17
C ARG A 19 -12.94 8.02 -10.87
N VAL A 20 -13.66 7.98 -9.75
CA VAL A 20 -13.15 7.49 -8.45
C VAL A 20 -12.79 6.02 -8.57
N GLN A 21 -13.68 5.19 -9.13
CA GLN A 21 -13.41 3.77 -9.36
C GLN A 21 -12.24 3.54 -10.33
N ALA A 22 -12.10 4.36 -11.36
CA ALA A 22 -10.95 4.32 -12.26
C ALA A 22 -9.65 4.70 -11.55
N CYS A 23 -9.67 5.74 -10.71
CA CYS A 23 -8.52 6.18 -9.92
C CYS A 23 -8.05 5.08 -8.96
N ILE A 24 -8.96 4.50 -8.17
CA ILE A 24 -8.65 3.40 -7.24
C ILE A 24 -8.04 2.21 -8.00
N SER A 25 -8.61 1.87 -9.17
CA SER A 25 -8.09 0.78 -10.00
C SER A 25 -6.69 1.09 -10.52
N LEU A 26 -6.45 2.32 -10.97
CA LEU A 26 -5.15 2.74 -11.48
C LEU A 26 -4.06 2.71 -10.40
N VAL A 27 -4.32 3.26 -9.20
CA VAL A 27 -3.38 3.17 -8.08
C VAL A 27 -3.11 1.72 -7.71
N THR A 28 -4.15 0.88 -7.67
CA THR A 28 -4.02 -0.56 -7.40
C THR A 28 -3.09 -1.24 -8.41
N ASP A 29 -3.28 -0.96 -9.70
CA ASP A 29 -2.49 -1.55 -10.78
C ASP A 29 -1.02 -1.11 -10.71
N ILE A 30 -0.76 0.19 -10.49
CA ILE A 30 0.61 0.72 -10.32
C ILE A 30 1.31 0.02 -9.16
N VAL A 31 0.66 -0.08 -8.00
CA VAL A 31 1.22 -0.74 -6.81
C VAL A 31 1.49 -2.22 -7.08
N CYS A 32 0.52 -2.94 -7.66
CA CYS A 32 0.67 -4.36 -7.96
C CYS A 32 1.80 -4.62 -8.96
N GLN A 33 1.92 -3.78 -9.99
CA GLN A 33 2.99 -3.86 -10.97
C GLN A 33 4.36 -3.64 -10.32
N ALA A 34 4.48 -2.63 -9.43
CA ALA A 34 5.72 -2.35 -8.73
C ALA A 34 6.12 -3.46 -7.75
N LEU A 35 5.18 -3.97 -6.95
CA LEU A 35 5.42 -5.05 -6.00
C LEU A 35 5.84 -6.35 -6.68
N ARG A 36 5.27 -6.64 -7.85
CA ARG A 36 5.49 -7.87 -8.63
C ARG A 36 6.50 -7.69 -9.75
N ALA A 37 7.21 -6.55 -9.79
CA ALA A 37 8.19 -6.29 -10.82
C ALA A 37 9.23 -7.43 -10.81
N ARG A 38 9.42 -8.07 -11.98
CA ARG A 38 10.25 -9.26 -12.20
C ARG A 38 9.63 -10.62 -11.83
N GLY A 39 8.32 -10.66 -11.58
CA GLY A 39 7.56 -11.92 -11.44
C GLY A 39 7.53 -12.49 -10.02
N ASP A 40 7.93 -11.69 -9.03
CA ASP A 40 7.94 -12.10 -7.63
C ASP A 40 6.51 -12.25 -7.08
N CYS A 41 6.27 -13.33 -6.33
CA CYS A 41 4.99 -13.62 -5.66
C CYS A 41 5.18 -13.90 -4.16
N PHE A 42 6.36 -13.61 -3.61
CA PHE A 42 6.63 -13.81 -2.20
C PHE A 42 6.44 -12.50 -1.44
N HIS A 43 5.20 -12.27 -1.02
CA HIS A 43 4.80 -11.11 -0.24
C HIS A 43 4.15 -11.56 1.07
N TYR A 44 4.18 -10.68 2.06
CA TYR A 44 3.41 -10.80 3.28
C TYR A 44 2.73 -9.47 3.55
N ALA A 45 1.55 -9.53 4.15
CA ALA A 45 0.90 -8.36 4.72
C ALA A 45 1.02 -8.39 6.24
N VAL A 46 1.22 -7.21 6.82
CA VAL A 46 1.16 -6.97 8.25
C VAL A 46 -0.19 -6.31 8.55
N ASP A 47 -1.03 -7.03 9.27
CA ASP A 47 -2.31 -6.55 9.81
C ASP A 47 -2.09 -6.07 11.25
N TRP A 48 -2.37 -4.80 11.53
CA TRP A 48 -2.40 -4.30 12.91
C TRP A 48 -3.83 -4.38 13.40
N ARG A 49 -4.12 -5.35 14.27
CA ARG A 49 -5.49 -5.57 14.75
C ARG A 49 -5.57 -5.74 16.24
N ASP A 50 -6.67 -5.28 16.81
CA ASP A 50 -6.99 -5.50 18.23
C ASP A 50 -7.18 -7.01 18.50
N PRO A 51 -6.89 -7.49 19.72
CA PRO A 51 -7.13 -8.89 20.08
C PRO A 51 -8.59 -9.30 19.87
N GLY A 52 -8.82 -10.24 18.94
CA GLY A 52 -10.17 -10.70 18.57
C GLY A 52 -10.92 -9.77 17.60
N GLY A 53 -10.30 -8.69 17.14
CA GLY A 53 -10.85 -7.80 16.12
C GLY A 53 -10.88 -8.42 14.72
N PRO A 54 -11.69 -7.85 13.81
CA PRO A 54 -11.72 -8.26 12.42
C PRO A 54 -10.39 -7.94 11.71
N GLU A 55 -10.08 -8.68 10.65
CA GLU A 55 -8.87 -8.43 9.87
C GLU A 55 -8.96 -7.12 9.10
N TRP A 56 -7.84 -6.41 9.03
CA TRP A 56 -7.64 -5.20 8.24
C TRP A 56 -8.55 -4.05 8.65
N SER A 57 -9.10 -4.02 9.86
CA SER A 57 -9.93 -2.91 10.32
C SER A 57 -9.12 -1.85 11.03
N THR A 58 -9.71 -0.67 11.25
CA THR A 58 -9.21 0.28 12.25
C THR A 58 -8.95 -0.44 13.58
N CYS A 59 -7.80 -0.15 14.19
CA CYS A 59 -7.35 -0.74 15.44
C CYS A 59 -6.97 0.34 16.45
N THR A 60 -6.82 -0.05 17.71
CA THR A 60 -6.39 0.82 18.80
C THR A 60 -4.88 0.72 18.93
N GLU A 61 -4.17 1.83 18.71
CA GLU A 61 -2.69 1.87 18.67
C GLU A 61 -2.02 1.15 19.86
N ASP A 62 -2.53 1.35 21.08
CA ASP A 62 -1.98 0.75 22.31
C ASP A 62 -2.36 -0.72 22.56
N LEU A 63 -3.31 -1.28 21.78
CA LEU A 63 -3.82 -2.65 21.96
C LEU A 63 -3.49 -3.55 20.77
N ALA A 64 -3.39 -2.97 19.58
CA ALA A 64 -3.21 -3.69 18.34
C ALA A 64 -1.93 -4.53 18.37
N LYS A 65 -2.02 -5.72 17.80
CA LYS A 65 -0.87 -6.62 17.64
C LYS A 65 -0.67 -6.93 16.16
N PRO A 66 0.59 -7.02 15.69
CA PRO A 66 0.85 -7.37 14.32
C PRO A 66 0.47 -8.83 14.08
N GLN A 67 -0.26 -9.09 12.99
CA GLN A 67 -0.46 -10.41 12.42
C GLN A 67 0.18 -10.43 11.03
N VAL A 68 0.89 -11.51 10.73
CA VAL A 68 1.59 -11.66 9.44
C VAL A 68 0.83 -12.67 8.59
N HIS A 69 0.43 -12.23 7.41
CA HIS A 69 -0.34 -13.01 6.44
C HIS A 69 0.50 -13.23 5.19
N THR A 70 0.73 -14.48 4.80
CA THR A 70 1.42 -14.79 3.54
C THR A 70 0.50 -14.47 2.36
N LEU A 71 1.02 -13.75 1.38
CA LEU A 71 0.31 -13.42 0.15
C LEU A 71 1.02 -14.08 -1.04
N SER A 72 0.60 -15.30 -1.38
CA SER A 72 1.15 -16.06 -2.51
C SER A 72 0.29 -16.01 -3.77
N ASP A 73 -1.00 -15.66 -3.64
CA ASP A 73 -1.91 -15.51 -4.78
C ASP A 73 -1.91 -14.05 -5.29
N PRO A 74 -1.53 -13.79 -6.54
CA PRO A 74 -1.62 -12.47 -7.14
C PRO A 74 -3.00 -11.81 -7.04
N ARG A 75 -4.08 -12.59 -7.05
CA ARG A 75 -5.45 -12.07 -6.93
C ARG A 75 -5.72 -11.58 -5.51
N GLU A 76 -5.16 -12.25 -4.52
CA GLU A 76 -5.28 -11.85 -3.12
C GLU A 76 -4.50 -10.56 -2.85
N ILE A 77 -3.28 -10.45 -3.39
CA ILE A 77 -2.49 -9.21 -3.34
C ILE A 77 -3.29 -8.06 -3.96
N ALA A 78 -3.79 -8.23 -5.19
CA ALA A 78 -4.54 -7.19 -5.87
C ALA A 78 -5.80 -6.77 -5.12
N ARG A 79 -6.53 -7.74 -4.55
CA ARG A 79 -7.71 -7.48 -3.72
C ARG A 79 -7.35 -6.66 -2.47
N LEU A 80 -6.28 -7.04 -1.76
CA LEU A 80 -5.88 -6.35 -0.54
C LEU A 80 -5.34 -4.94 -0.81
N VAL A 81 -4.56 -4.78 -1.89
CA VAL A 81 -4.12 -3.45 -2.36
C VAL A 81 -5.32 -2.59 -2.69
N ARG A 82 -6.29 -3.10 -3.47
CA ARG A 82 -7.50 -2.35 -3.80
C ARG A 82 -8.26 -1.91 -2.56
N MET A 83 -8.44 -2.81 -1.59
CA MET A 83 -9.08 -2.48 -0.32
C MET A 83 -8.32 -1.39 0.42
N SER A 84 -6.98 -1.46 0.45
CA SER A 84 -6.16 -0.48 1.18
C SER A 84 -6.11 0.90 0.52
N VAL A 85 -6.31 0.96 -0.80
CA VAL A 85 -6.40 2.21 -1.59
C VAL A 85 -7.80 2.79 -1.57
N ASP A 86 -8.83 1.97 -1.38
CA ASP A 86 -10.21 2.43 -1.37
C ASP A 86 -10.53 3.11 -0.02
N PRO A 87 -10.69 4.45 0.02
CA PRO A 87 -10.93 5.19 1.27
C PRO A 87 -12.25 4.80 1.93
N PHE A 88 -13.18 4.19 1.18
CA PHE A 88 -14.48 3.75 1.69
C PHE A 88 -14.45 2.35 2.30
N SER A 89 -13.35 1.62 2.15
CA SER A 89 -13.27 0.23 2.62
C SER A 89 -13.12 0.14 4.14
N GLY A 90 -12.55 1.18 4.77
CA GLY A 90 -12.14 1.18 6.17
C GLY A 90 -10.98 0.21 6.47
N LYS A 91 -10.16 -0.12 5.48
CA LYS A 91 -9.12 -1.14 5.58
C LYS A 91 -7.76 -0.65 5.14
N ALA A 92 -6.72 -1.13 5.80
CA ALA A 92 -5.33 -0.85 5.44
C ALA A 92 -4.44 -2.04 5.80
N ALA A 93 -3.40 -2.26 5.00
CA ALA A 93 -2.39 -3.28 5.25
C ALA A 93 -1.01 -2.74 4.88
N ILE A 94 0.05 -3.16 5.58
CA ILE A 94 1.42 -2.93 5.11
C ILE A 94 1.86 -4.18 4.36
N ILE A 95 2.15 -4.08 3.06
CA ILE A 95 2.56 -5.24 2.25
C ILE A 95 4.06 -5.16 1.97
N ARG A 96 4.78 -6.26 2.17
CA ARG A 96 6.22 -6.34 2.03
C ARG A 96 6.65 -7.62 1.33
N SER A 97 7.77 -7.57 0.61
CA SER A 97 8.46 -8.76 0.10
C SER A 97 9.77 -8.96 0.83
N ILE A 98 9.95 -10.10 1.53
CA ILE A 98 11.24 -10.44 2.16
C ILE A 98 12.31 -10.69 1.09
N ALA A 99 11.91 -11.27 -0.05
CA ALA A 99 12.84 -11.65 -1.11
C ALA A 99 13.40 -10.45 -1.88
N THR A 100 12.58 -9.40 -2.06
CA THR A 100 12.94 -8.27 -2.93
C THR A 100 13.03 -6.93 -2.21
N CYS A 101 12.83 -6.93 -0.89
CA CYS A 101 12.84 -5.72 -0.06
C CYS A 101 11.86 -4.63 -0.50
N ARG A 102 10.89 -4.94 -1.36
CA ARG A 102 9.83 -3.99 -1.76
C ARG A 102 8.77 -3.92 -0.69
N ALA A 103 8.23 -2.73 -0.47
CA ALA A 103 7.14 -2.51 0.47
C ALA A 103 6.14 -1.48 -0.06
N VAL A 104 4.90 -1.58 0.40
CA VAL A 104 3.89 -0.53 0.27
C VAL A 104 3.17 -0.33 1.60
N THR A 105 2.91 0.93 1.92
CA THR A 105 1.94 1.36 2.93
C THR A 105 0.95 2.32 2.29
N PHE A 106 -0.19 2.56 2.93
CA PHE A 106 -1.31 3.31 2.36
C PHE A 106 -1.70 4.49 3.24
N GLY A 107 -2.08 5.60 2.62
CA GLY A 107 -2.66 6.76 3.29
C GLY A 107 -4.19 6.68 3.33
N TYR A 108 -4.82 7.66 3.99
CA TYR A 108 -6.27 7.70 4.16
C TYR A 108 -7.04 8.07 2.87
N ASP A 109 -6.45 8.89 2.00
CA ASP A 109 -7.15 9.47 0.83
C ASP A 109 -6.79 8.74 -0.47
N GLY A 110 -6.72 7.40 -0.42
CA GLY A 110 -6.35 6.56 -1.56
C GLY A 110 -4.91 6.71 -2.05
N GLN A 111 -4.04 7.22 -1.18
CA GLN A 111 -2.61 7.32 -1.42
C GLN A 111 -1.93 5.97 -1.18
N ALA A 112 -0.86 5.71 -1.93
CA ALA A 112 0.06 4.61 -1.66
C ALA A 112 1.50 5.11 -1.65
N PHE A 113 2.31 4.57 -0.75
CA PHE A 113 3.71 4.90 -0.61
C PHE A 113 4.53 3.64 -0.82
N LEU A 114 5.30 3.61 -1.91
CA LEU A 114 6.14 2.47 -2.29
C LEU A 114 7.56 2.68 -1.81
N CYS A 115 8.15 1.65 -1.20
CA CYS A 115 9.59 1.53 -1.02
C CYS A 115 10.12 0.50 -2.03
N LEU A 116 10.98 0.94 -2.93
CA LEU A 116 11.55 0.14 -4.01
C LEU A 116 13.08 0.08 -3.91
N ARG A 117 13.69 -0.89 -4.59
CA ARG A 117 15.15 -0.97 -4.68
C ARG A 117 15.68 0.16 -5.57
N HIS A 118 16.97 0.46 -5.48
CA HIS A 118 17.55 1.56 -6.28
C HIS A 118 17.49 1.28 -7.78
N GLU A 119 17.59 0.01 -8.16
CA GLU A 119 17.58 -0.51 -9.53
C GLU A 119 16.19 -0.81 -10.10
N ASP A 120 15.14 -0.69 -9.30
CA ASP A 120 13.77 -0.81 -9.81
C ASP A 120 13.38 0.51 -10.51
N ASP A 121 12.62 0.39 -11.58
CA ASP A 121 12.11 1.54 -12.32
C ASP A 121 11.11 2.32 -11.45
N PRO A 122 11.07 3.67 -11.56
CA PRO A 122 10.04 4.47 -10.91
C PRO A 122 8.64 4.01 -11.34
N PRO A 123 7.65 4.00 -10.43
CA PRO A 123 6.26 3.80 -10.83
C PRO A 123 5.83 4.93 -11.77
N THR A 124 5.06 4.59 -12.79
CA THR A 124 4.53 5.57 -13.76
C THR A 124 3.02 5.43 -13.87
N SER A 125 2.31 6.55 -13.80
CA SER A 125 0.88 6.60 -14.09
C SER A 125 0.61 6.55 -15.59
N SER A 126 -0.33 5.71 -16.03
CA SER A 126 -0.84 5.70 -17.40
C SER A 126 -1.87 6.79 -17.66
N ASP A 127 -2.42 7.41 -16.60
CA ASP A 127 -3.33 8.55 -16.68
C ASP A 127 -2.98 9.60 -15.59
N PRO A 128 -2.11 10.57 -15.93
CA PRO A 128 -1.74 11.66 -15.01
C PRO A 128 -2.90 12.58 -14.61
N SER A 129 -4.06 12.50 -15.28
CA SER A 129 -5.26 13.26 -14.90
C SER A 129 -6.05 12.61 -13.76
N LEU A 130 -5.66 11.40 -13.35
CA LEU A 130 -6.22 10.65 -12.23
C LEU A 130 -5.21 10.45 -11.11
N VAL A 131 -3.95 10.14 -11.44
CA VAL A 131 -2.93 9.77 -10.45
C VAL A 131 -1.57 10.38 -10.81
N THR A 132 -0.91 10.96 -9.82
CA THR A 132 0.49 11.38 -9.90
C THR A 132 1.41 10.42 -9.15
N THR A 133 2.67 10.38 -9.60
CA THR A 133 3.74 9.60 -8.99
C THR A 133 4.93 10.53 -8.75
N GLU A 134 5.43 10.58 -7.51
CA GLU A 134 6.49 11.51 -7.10
C GLU A 134 7.58 10.78 -6.32
N ASP A 135 8.85 11.16 -6.50
CA ASP A 135 9.92 10.72 -5.60
C ASP A 135 9.66 11.32 -4.22
N ARG A 136 9.59 10.45 -3.23
CA ARG A 136 9.38 10.79 -1.82
C ARG A 136 10.41 10.09 -0.94
N SER A 137 11.66 10.04 -1.41
CA SER A 137 12.75 9.39 -0.68
C SER A 137 13.05 10.02 0.68
N ASP A 138 12.56 11.25 0.93
CA ASP A 138 12.50 11.90 2.25
C ASP A 138 11.78 11.02 3.29
N LEU A 139 10.70 10.34 2.91
CA LEU A 139 9.91 9.48 3.78
C LEU A 139 10.65 8.23 4.29
N LEU A 140 11.82 7.91 3.74
CA LEU A 140 12.65 6.81 4.26
C LEU A 140 13.46 7.21 5.49
N ALA A 141 13.70 8.51 5.69
CA ALA A 141 14.49 9.02 6.80
C ALA A 141 13.62 9.70 7.86
N ASP A 142 12.52 10.31 7.44
CA ASP A 142 11.74 11.23 8.27
C ASP A 142 10.51 10.58 8.92
N THR A 143 10.16 9.34 8.55
CA THR A 143 8.99 8.64 9.09
C THR A 143 9.26 7.16 9.35
N ASP A 144 8.45 6.58 10.24
CA ASP A 144 8.42 5.15 10.58
C ASP A 144 7.58 4.31 9.60
N TYR A 145 7.10 4.93 8.50
CA TYR A 145 6.14 4.36 7.55
C TYR A 145 6.58 3.02 6.97
N PHE A 146 7.90 2.81 6.87
CA PHE A 146 8.50 1.60 6.32
C PHE A 146 9.29 0.78 7.34
N ASP A 147 9.39 1.23 8.59
CA ASP A 147 10.16 0.51 9.61
C ASP A 147 9.46 -0.79 9.97
N GLY A 148 8.14 -0.73 10.11
CA GLY A 148 7.39 -1.85 10.67
C GLY A 148 7.71 -1.93 12.15
N PHE A 149 6.70 -1.71 12.97
CA PHE A 149 6.90 -1.51 14.40
C PHE A 149 7.69 -2.67 15.02
N LEU A 150 8.85 -2.35 15.58
CA LEU A 150 9.57 -3.23 16.49
C LEU A 150 8.89 -3.06 17.85
N PRO A 151 8.32 -4.12 18.47
CA PRO A 151 7.81 -3.99 19.82
C PRO A 151 8.93 -3.49 20.73
N ALA A 152 8.66 -2.41 21.47
CA ALA A 152 9.53 -2.02 22.57
C ALA A 152 9.57 -3.18 23.57
N ASN A 153 10.76 -3.75 23.77
CA ASN A 153 11.01 -4.73 24.83
C ASN A 153 10.94 -4.05 26.21
#